data_AF-A0A1H6UUW3-F1
#
_entry.id   AF-A0A1H6UUW3-F1
#
_cell.length_a   1.000
_cell.length_b   1.000
_cell.length_c   1.000
_cell.angle_alpha   90.00
_cell.angle_beta   90.00
_cell.angle_gamma   90.00
#
_symmetry.space_group_name_H-M   'P 1'
#
loop_
_entity.id
_entity.type
_entity.pdbx_description
1 polymer ?
#
loop_
_entity_poly.entity_id
_entity_poly.type
_entity_poly.pdbx_seq_one_letter_code
_entity_poly.pdbx_strand_id
1 'polypeptide(L)'
;MVLSTPEPGLAVVGAGKRDLPYDAGYTVLLAASGVDGQAKPEARGVVRKLYDHHTVLEKTSGLDVGDVAQLGISHPCSAFERWSSYLVTDMERRVVDVWQSSFNRSTISG
;
A
#
# COMPACT_ATOMS: atom_id res chain seq x y z
N MET A 1 2.18 -0.09 -6.63
CA MET A 1 3.00 0.50 -7.71
C MET A 1 2.41 1.85 -8.12
N VAL A 2 3.26 2.82 -8.46
CA VAL A 2 2.85 4.11 -9.05
C VAL A 2 2.40 3.85 -10.49
N LEU A 3 1.14 4.16 -10.79
CA LEU A 3 0.51 3.95 -12.09
C LEU A 3 0.55 5.21 -12.97
N SER A 4 0.57 6.39 -12.36
CA SER A 4 0.51 7.66 -13.07
C SER A 4 1.12 8.80 -12.25
N THR A 5 1.79 9.72 -12.93
CA THR A 5 2.25 11.02 -12.41
C THR A 5 1.77 12.12 -13.36
N PRO A 6 0.46 12.39 -13.38
CA PRO A 6 -0.18 13.13 -14.49
C PRO A 6 0.18 14.61 -14.51
N GLU A 7 0.55 15.17 -13.36
CA GLU A 7 0.99 16.55 -13.21
C GLU A 7 2.01 16.66 -12.07
N PRO A 8 2.87 17.70 -12.06
CA PRO A 8 3.85 17.90 -11.00
C PRO A 8 3.21 17.90 -9.61
N GLY A 9 3.77 17.11 -8.70
CA GLY A 9 3.28 17.00 -7.32
C GLY A 9 2.07 16.09 -7.12
N LEU A 10 1.60 15.38 -8.16
CA LEU A 10 0.55 14.37 -8.05
C LEU A 10 1.05 12.99 -8.51
N ALA A 11 0.72 11.96 -7.74
CA ALA A 11 0.93 10.57 -8.14
C ALA A 11 -0.28 9.69 -7.81
N VAL A 12 -0.55 8.70 -8.65
CA VAL A 12 -1.61 7.71 -8.45
C VAL A 12 -0.97 6.35 -8.23
N VAL A 13 -1.25 5.73 -7.08
CA VAL A 13 -0.77 4.40 -6.70
C VAL A 13 -1.89 3.39 -6.87
N GLY A 14 -1.59 2.23 -7.45
CA GLY A 14 -2.50 1.11 -7.62
C GLY A 14 -2.71 0.31 -6.34
N ALA A 15 -3.31 0.94 -5.33
CA ALA A 15 -3.83 0.32 -4.12
C ALA A 15 -4.91 1.25 -3.55
N GLY A 16 -6.05 0.72 -3.15
CA GLY A 16 -7.21 1.50 -2.71
C GLY A 16 -7.87 0.98 -1.43
N LYS A 17 -9.13 1.38 -1.19
CA LYS A 17 -9.93 0.95 -0.03
C LYS A 17 -10.11 -0.57 0.10
N ARG A 18 -10.06 -1.27 -1.03
CA ARG A 18 -10.13 -2.74 -1.09
C ARG A 18 -8.86 -3.41 -0.60
N ASP A 19 -7.75 -2.67 -0.62
CA ASP A 19 -6.40 -3.15 -0.32
C ASP A 19 -5.94 -2.66 1.07
N LEU A 20 -6.29 -1.42 1.41
CA LEU A 20 -5.72 -0.67 2.51
C LEU A 20 -6.77 -0.33 3.59
N PRO A 21 -6.52 -0.65 4.87
CA PRO A 21 -7.21 -0.07 6.01
C PRO A 21 -7.19 1.46 6.01
N TYR A 22 -8.34 2.07 6.31
CA TYR A 22 -8.51 3.52 6.33
C TYR A 22 -9.49 4.02 7.41
N ASP A 23 -9.99 3.11 8.24
CA ASP A 23 -10.98 3.34 9.30
C ASP A 23 -10.42 4.24 10.42
N ALA A 24 -9.12 4.19 10.68
CA ALA A 24 -8.43 5.02 11.66
C ALA A 24 -7.63 6.18 11.03
N GLY A 25 -7.98 6.59 9.80
CA GLY A 25 -7.27 7.63 9.04
C GLY A 25 -6.54 7.08 7.82
N TYR A 26 -6.01 7.98 6.99
CA TYR A 26 -5.35 7.62 5.74
C TYR A 26 -4.03 6.87 5.97
N THR A 27 -3.70 6.04 4.98
CA THR A 27 -2.36 5.48 4.85
C THR A 27 -1.33 6.57 4.64
N VAL A 28 -0.07 6.26 4.93
CA VAL A 28 1.05 7.18 4.77
C VAL A 28 2.10 6.58 3.85
N LEU A 29 2.73 7.40 3.01
CA LEU A 29 3.89 6.96 2.25
C LEU A 29 5.09 6.82 3.20
N LEU A 30 5.61 5.60 3.33
CA LEU A 30 6.78 5.31 4.17
C LEU A 30 8.08 5.36 3.39
N ALA A 31 8.08 4.80 2.17
CA ALA A 31 9.23 4.70 1.31
C ALA A 31 8.79 4.48 -0.14
N ALA A 32 9.73 4.62 -1.08
CA ALA A 32 9.57 4.14 -2.44
C ALA A 32 10.86 3.46 -2.92
N SER A 33 10.72 2.58 -3.90
CA SER A 33 11.83 2.02 -4.66
C SER A 33 11.56 2.05 -6.15
N GLY A 34 12.61 2.20 -6.94
CA GLY A 34 12.54 2.09 -8.39
C GLY A 34 12.15 0.69 -8.86
N VAL A 35 11.89 0.57 -10.16
CA VAL A 35 11.64 -0.72 -10.83
C VAL A 35 12.82 -1.70 -10.72
N ASP A 36 14.02 -1.16 -10.50
CA ASP A 36 15.27 -1.88 -10.24
C ASP A 36 15.44 -2.32 -8.78
N GLY A 37 14.45 -2.01 -7.92
CA GLY A 37 14.46 -2.29 -6.49
C GLY A 37 15.33 -1.34 -5.67
N GLN A 38 15.97 -0.33 -6.27
CA GLN A 38 16.78 0.63 -5.53
C GLN A 38 15.89 1.59 -4.74
N ALA A 39 16.29 1.87 -3.50
CA ALA A 39 15.55 2.80 -2.65
C ALA A 39 15.60 4.22 -3.22
N LYS A 40 14.49 4.96 -3.10
CA LYS A 40 14.37 6.37 -3.48
C LYS A 40 14.22 7.24 -2.24
N PRO A 41 15.31 7.57 -1.53
CA PRO A 41 15.28 8.30 -0.26
C PRO A 41 14.73 9.73 -0.37
N GLU A 42 14.65 10.28 -1.57
CA GLU A 42 14.06 11.57 -1.93
C GLU A 42 12.55 11.50 -2.20
N ALA A 43 11.97 10.30 -2.26
CA ALA A 43 10.54 10.11 -2.51
C ALA A 43 9.70 10.70 -1.37
N ARG A 44 8.79 11.61 -1.68
CA ARG A 44 7.84 12.24 -0.74
C ARG A 44 6.44 12.25 -1.32
N GLY A 45 5.45 12.38 -0.44
CA GLY A 45 4.05 12.51 -0.82
C GLY A 45 3.14 12.34 0.39
N VAL A 46 1.96 12.95 0.32
CA VAL A 46 0.91 12.81 1.34
C VAL A 46 -0.34 12.26 0.68
N VAL A 47 -1.03 11.32 1.33
CA VAL A 47 -2.30 10.81 0.81
C VAL A 47 -3.34 11.92 0.84
N ARG A 48 -3.78 12.33 -0.35
CA ARG A 48 -4.88 13.28 -0.56
C ARG A 48 -6.22 12.58 -0.49
N LYS A 49 -6.33 11.42 -1.14
CA LYS A 49 -7.60 10.69 -1.29
C LYS A 49 -7.39 9.22 -1.58
N LEU A 50 -8.29 8.40 -1.05
CA LEU A 50 -8.38 6.97 -1.30
C LEU A 50 -9.66 6.64 -2.08
N TYR A 51 -9.50 6.00 -3.24
CA TYR A 51 -10.54 5.41 -4.07
C TYR A 51 -10.53 3.88 -3.92
N ASP A 52 -11.47 3.19 -4.54
CA ASP A 52 -11.65 1.74 -4.38
C ASP A 52 -10.39 0.94 -4.73
N HIS A 53 -9.70 1.34 -5.81
CA HIS A 53 -8.50 0.68 -6.34
C HIS A 53 -7.27 1.61 -6.42
N HIS A 54 -7.40 2.86 -5.98
CA HIS A 54 -6.35 3.86 -6.19
C HIS A 54 -6.13 4.75 -4.95
N THR A 55 -4.88 5.08 -4.68
CA THR A 55 -4.46 6.10 -3.71
C THR A 55 -3.90 7.28 -4.49
N VAL A 56 -4.44 8.47 -4.26
CA VAL A 56 -3.91 9.72 -4.82
C VAL A 56 -3.00 10.38 -3.79
N LEU A 57 -1.74 10.54 -4.15
CA LEU A 57 -0.74 11.29 -3.41
C LEU A 57 -0.64 12.71 -3.97
N GLU A 58 -0.54 13.70 -3.08
CA GLU A 58 -0.22 15.08 -3.40
C GLU A 58 1.13 15.50 -2.79
N LYS A 59 1.64 16.65 -3.23
CA LYS A 59 2.95 17.20 -2.80
C LYS A 59 4.07 16.18 -3.02
N THR A 60 3.98 15.44 -4.14
CA THR A 60 4.91 14.37 -4.43
C THR A 60 6.23 14.90 -5.00
N SER A 61 7.32 14.24 -4.64
CA SER A 61 8.64 14.41 -5.27
C SER A 61 9.33 13.06 -5.33
N GLY A 62 10.21 12.82 -6.30
CA GLY A 62 11.00 11.59 -6.36
C GLY A 62 10.18 10.32 -6.61
N LEU A 63 9.01 10.44 -7.24
CA LEU A 63 8.15 9.32 -7.63
C LEU A 63 7.95 9.34 -9.13
N ASP A 64 8.20 8.20 -9.75
CA ASP A 64 8.05 7.96 -11.19
C ASP A 64 7.07 6.81 -11.43
N VAL A 65 6.47 6.77 -12.62
CA VAL A 65 5.62 5.65 -13.04
C VAL A 65 6.43 4.36 -13.02
N GLY A 66 5.88 3.32 -12.39
CA GLY A 66 6.54 2.03 -12.19
C GLY A 66 7.16 1.86 -10.80
N ASP A 67 7.38 2.94 -10.05
CA ASP A 67 7.94 2.84 -8.70
C ASP A 67 7.04 2.03 -7.75
N VAL A 68 7.66 1.33 -6.81
CA VAL A 68 6.97 0.62 -5.73
C VAL A 68 6.88 1.55 -4.52
N ALA A 69 5.68 2.06 -4.25
CA ALA A 69 5.38 2.82 -3.04
C ALA A 69 5.05 1.88 -1.86
N GLN A 70 5.72 2.05 -0.73
CA GLN A 70 5.40 1.39 0.54
C GLN A 70 4.44 2.28 1.33
N LEU A 71 3.26 1.75 1.62
CA LEU A 71 2.20 2.45 2.34
C LEU A 71 2.04 1.87 3.75
N GLY A 72 2.20 2.72 4.75
CA GLY A 72 1.90 2.41 6.14
C GLY A 72 0.41 2.49 6.38
N ILE A 73 -0.15 1.46 7.00
CA ILE A 73 -1.57 1.39 7.38
C ILE A 73 -1.77 2.00 8.77
N SER A 74 -2.92 2.64 8.98
CA SER A 74 -3.24 3.30 10.26
C SER A 74 -3.56 2.31 11.38
N HIS A 75 -4.20 1.17 11.05
CA HIS A 75 -4.50 0.11 12.00
C HIS A 75 -4.54 -1.27 11.32
N PRO A 76 -4.00 -2.34 11.94
CA PRO A 76 -3.87 -3.64 11.29
C PRO A 76 -5.14 -4.50 11.34
N CYS A 77 -6.11 -4.24 12.24
CA CYS A 77 -7.22 -5.18 12.45
C CYS A 77 -8.03 -5.46 11.18
N SER A 78 -8.38 -4.43 10.40
CA SER A 78 -9.10 -4.63 9.13
C SER A 78 -8.17 -5.01 7.97
N ALA A 79 -6.85 -5.02 8.16
CA ALA A 79 -5.92 -5.54 7.15
C ALA A 79 -6.11 -7.06 7.01
N PHE A 80 -6.21 -7.75 8.15
CA PHE A 80 -6.40 -9.20 8.24
C PHE A 80 -7.69 -9.68 7.55
N GLU A 81 -8.67 -8.79 7.43
CA GLU A 81 -9.94 -9.04 6.76
C GLU A 81 -9.90 -8.89 5.23
N ARG A 82 -8.91 -8.16 4.68
CA ARG A 82 -8.84 -7.85 3.24
C ARG A 82 -8.01 -8.86 2.45
N TRP A 83 -7.02 -9.48 3.08
CA TRP A 83 -6.10 -10.41 2.42
C TRP A 83 -6.14 -11.80 3.06
N SER A 84 -5.99 -12.83 2.23
CA SER A 84 -5.87 -14.22 2.70
C SER A 84 -4.44 -14.63 3.03
N SER A 85 -3.44 -13.83 2.63
CA SER A 85 -2.02 -14.14 2.81
C SER A 85 -1.21 -12.87 3.09
N TYR A 86 -0.21 -13.00 3.98
CA TYR A 86 0.65 -11.94 4.45
C TYR A 86 2.10 -12.41 4.36
N LEU A 87 2.94 -11.64 3.67
CA LEU A 87 4.37 -11.93 3.61
C LEU A 87 5.03 -11.37 4.87
N VAL A 88 5.75 -12.23 5.59
CA VAL A 88 6.58 -11.83 6.73
C VAL A 88 7.98 -11.62 6.23
N THR A 89 8.58 -10.48 6.58
CA THR A 89 9.95 -10.16 6.17
C THR A 89 10.88 -9.97 7.35
N ASP A 90 12.16 -10.26 7.14
CA ASP A 90 13.22 -9.85 8.06
C ASP A 90 13.53 -8.35 7.94
N MET A 91 14.54 -7.90 8.70
CA MET A 91 15.00 -6.50 8.68
C MET A 91 15.64 -6.10 7.35
N GLU A 92 16.09 -7.06 6.54
CA GLU A 92 16.66 -6.85 5.20
C GLU A 92 15.58 -6.93 4.10
N ARG A 93 14.30 -7.00 4.48
CA ARG A 93 13.12 -7.12 3.60
C ARG A 93 13.10 -8.42 2.78
N ARG A 94 13.80 -9.47 3.22
CA ARG A 94 13.66 -10.80 2.62
C ARG A 94 12.42 -11.47 3.17
N VAL A 95 11.64 -12.14 2.31
CA VAL A 95 10.50 -12.94 2.75
C VAL A 95 11.02 -14.16 3.51
N VAL A 96 10.59 -14.31 4.76
CA VAL A 96 10.98 -15.41 5.64
C VAL A 96 9.84 -16.35 5.98
N ASP A 97 8.59 -15.90 5.82
CA ASP A 97 7.40 -16.71 6.08
C ASP A 97 6.18 -16.15 5.33
N VAL A 98 5.10 -16.94 5.25
CA VAL A 98 3.80 -16.53 4.72
C VAL A 98 2.72 -16.90 5.72
N TRP A 99 2.10 -15.89 6.32
CA TRP A 99 0.96 -16.09 7.22
C TRP A 99 -0.34 -16.12 6.42
N GLN A 100 -1.23 -17.05 6.77
CA GLN A 100 -2.55 -17.15 6.15
C GLN A 100 -3.62 -16.76 7.16
N SER A 101 -4.58 -15.93 6.74
CA SER A 101 -5.78 -15.68 7.55
C SER A 101 -6.82 -16.75 7.26
N SER A 102 -7.31 -17.39 8.32
CA SER A 102 -8.47 -18.28 8.21
C SER A 102 -9.75 -17.45 8.23
N PHE A 103 -10.29 -17.14 7.06
CA PHE A 103 -11.65 -16.58 6.97
C PHE A 103 -12.66 -17.71 7.18
N ASN A 104 -13.14 -17.89 8.41
CA ASN A 104 -14.30 -18.74 8.62
C ASN A 104 -15.56 -17.97 8.21
N ARG A 105 -15.88 -17.96 6.92
CA ARG A 105 -17.26 -17.69 6.50
C ARG A 105 -18.06 -18.92 6.87
N SER A 106 -18.61 -18.93 8.09
CA SER A 106 -19.74 -19.80 8.40
C SER A 106 -20.84 -19.44 7.41
N THR A 107 -20.93 -20.18 6.32
CA THR A 107 -22.11 -20.15 5.46
C THR A 107 -23.27 -20.51 6.37
N ILE A 108 -24.17 -19.57 6.64
CA ILE A 108 -25.45 -19.90 7.26
C ILE A 108 -26.16 -20.77 6.22
N SER A 109 -25.98 -22.08 6.35
CA SER A 109 -26.77 -23.10 5.70
C SER A 109 -27.88 -23.45 6.69
N GLY A 110 -29.12 -23.16 6.33
CA GLY A 110 -30.31 -23.52 7.10
C GLY A 110 -31.35 -22.43 7.07
#